data_AF-A0A968XFL8-F1
#
_entry.id   AF-A0A968XFL8-F1
#
_cell.length_a   1.000
_cell.length_b   1.000
_cell.length_c   1.000
_cell.angle_alpha   90.00
_cell.angle_beta   90.00
_cell.angle_gamma   90.00
#
_symmetry.space_group_name_H-M   'P 1'
#
loop_
_entity.id
_entity.type
_entity.pdbx_description
1 polymer ?
#
loop_
_entity_poly.entity_id
_entity_poly.type
_entity_poly.pdbx_seq_one_letter_code
_entity_poly.pdbx_strand_id
1 'polypeptide(L)' 'HLYLASEENERQIEAVLADHGEWSIDRPDPRSCVAAFISKSGWVQVVPHQQEMDGFFMVRLKKA' A
#
# COMPACT_ATOMS: atom_id res chain seq x y z
N HIS A 1 11.19 8.79 -13.63
CA HIS A 1 9.79 9.20 -13.44
C HIS A 1 8.84 8.01 -13.66
N LEU A 2 9.12 6.86 -13.02
CA LEU A 2 8.31 5.64 -12.98
C LEU A 2 8.85 4.82 -11.80
N TYR A 3 8.61 5.26 -10.57
CA TYR A 3 9.09 4.52 -9.39
C TYR A 3 7.96 3.74 -8.70
N LEU A 4 6.71 4.10 -8.98
CA LEU A 4 5.50 3.44 -8.48
C LEU A 4 4.42 3.63 -9.55
N ALA A 5 4.19 2.63 -10.39
CA ALA A 5 3.11 2.67 -11.35
C ALA A 5 1.79 2.37 -10.62
N SER A 6 0.91 3.36 -10.47
CA SER A 6 -0.41 3.18 -9.84
C SER A 6 -1.24 2.08 -10.51
N GLU A 7 -1.00 1.79 -11.79
CA GLU A 7 -1.68 0.73 -12.54
C GLU A 7 -1.29 -0.69 -12.11
N GLU A 8 -0.03 -0.88 -11.69
CA GLU A 8 0.47 -2.17 -11.18
C GLU A 8 0.21 -2.34 -9.68
N ASN A 9 0.04 -1.24 -8.95
CA ASN A 9 -0.08 -1.25 -7.49
C ASN A 9 -1.53 -1.01 -7.04
N GLU A 10 -1.92 0.26 -6.91
CA GLU A 10 -3.19 0.69 -6.33
C GLU A 10 -4.38 0.08 -7.07
N ARG A 11 -4.36 0.11 -8.41
CA ARG A 11 -5.44 -0.45 -9.24
C ARG A 11 -5.60 -1.95 -9.11
N GLN A 12 -4.52 -2.70 -8.94
CA GLN A 12 -4.61 -4.14 -8.72
C GLN A 12 -5.25 -4.45 -7.37
N ILE A 13 -4.92 -3.69 -6.33
CA ILE A 13 -5.52 -3.85 -5.00
C ILE A 13 -7.00 -3.45 -5.02
N GLU A 14 -7.35 -2.35 -5.68
CA GLU A 14 -8.74 -1.94 -5.86
C GLU A 14 -9.56 -3.02 -6.59
N ALA A 15 -9.01 -3.63 -7.65
CA ALA A 15 -9.66 -4.71 -8.38
C ALA A 15 -9.87 -5.96 -7.50
N VAL A 16 -8.86 -6.38 -6.74
CA VAL A 16 -8.96 -7.52 -5.81
C VAL A 16 -10.04 -7.29 -4.74
N LEU A 17 -10.09 -6.09 -4.16
CA LEU A 17 -11.09 -5.75 -3.15
C LEU A 17 -12.51 -5.66 -3.72
N ALA A 18 -12.64 -5.26 -4.99
CA ALA A 18 -13.93 -5.20 -5.67
C ALA A 18 -14.46 -6.61 -6.05
N ASP A 19 -13.57 -7.52 -6.46
CA ASP A 19 -13.94 -8.88 -6.86
C ASP A 19 -14.13 -9.81 -5.64
N HIS A 20 -13.42 -9.54 -4.55
CA HIS A 20 -13.44 -10.38 -3.35
C HIS A 20 -13.77 -9.59 -2.08
N GLY A 21 -15.08 -9.37 -1.85
CA GLY A 21 -15.60 -8.58 -0.72
C GLY A 21 -15.30 -9.13 0.68
N GLU A 22 -14.78 -10.35 0.80
CA GLU A 22 -14.27 -10.90 2.06
C GLU A 22 -12.93 -10.31 2.52
N TRP A 23 -12.20 -9.67 1.61
CA TRP A 23 -10.91 -9.05 1.90
C TRP A 23 -11.08 -7.58 2.22
N SER A 24 -10.27 -7.10 3.16
CA SER A 24 -10.18 -5.68 3.49
C SER A 24 -8.73 -5.29 3.74
N ILE A 25 -8.42 -4.02 3.54
CA ILE A 25 -7.10 -3.47 3.89
C ILE A 25 -6.96 -3.51 5.41
N ASP A 26 -5.94 -4.24 5.87
CA ASP A 26 -5.56 -4.27 7.27
C ASP A 26 -4.47 -3.24 7.53
N ARG A 27 -4.90 -2.05 7.92
CA ARG A 27 -4.00 -0.91 8.16
C ARG A 27 -2.93 -1.28 9.21
N PRO A 28 -1.63 -1.10 8.91
CA PRO A 28 -0.57 -1.42 9.88
C PRO A 28 -0.70 -0.60 11.17
N ASP A 29 -0.19 -1.14 12.29
CA ASP A 29 -0.19 -0.45 13.59
C ASP A 29 0.57 0.90 13.44
N PRO A 30 0.04 2.03 13.93
CA PRO A 30 0.71 3.32 13.91
C PRO A 30 2.07 3.37 14.63
N ARG A 31 2.40 2.36 15.46
CA ARG A 31 3.68 2.20 16.15
C ARG A 31 4.65 1.29 15.39
N SER A 32 4.26 0.73 14.25
CA SER A 32 5.12 -0.10 13.43
C SER A 32 6.21 0.72 12.73
N CYS A 33 7.30 0.07 12.32
CA CYS A 33 8.39 0.72 11.59
C CYS A 33 7.96 1.31 10.24
N VAL A 34 6.83 0.87 9.69
CA VAL A 34 6.29 1.37 8.42
C VAL A 34 5.29 2.51 8.58
N ALA A 35 4.99 2.93 9.82
CA ALA A 35 3.94 3.90 10.12
C ALA A 35 4.12 5.24 9.39
N ALA A 36 5.37 5.70 9.23
CA ALA A 36 5.70 6.94 8.53
C ALA A 36 5.38 6.89 7.02
N PHE A 37 5.18 5.70 6.46
CA PHE A 37 4.97 5.48 5.04
C PHE A 37 3.52 5.08 4.71
N ILE A 38 2.63 5.04 5.70
CA ILE A 38 1.23 4.65 5.50
C ILE A 38 0.49 5.78 4.78
N SER A 39 -0.07 5.48 3.61
CA SER A 39 -0.93 6.37 2.84
C SER A 39 -2.29 6.57 3.52
N LYS A 40 -3.07 7.55 3.06
CA LYS A 40 -4.44 7.75 3.55
C LYS A 40 -5.32 6.50 3.34
N SER A 41 -5.11 5.78 2.24
CA SER A 41 -5.80 4.54 1.87
C SER A 41 -5.35 3.31 2.69
N GLY A 42 -4.25 3.41 3.45
CA GLY A 42 -3.83 2.38 4.39
C GLY A 42 -2.77 1.39 3.88
N TRP A 43 -2.35 1.51 2.61
CA TRP A 43 -1.14 0.86 2.11
C TRP A 43 0.12 1.67 2.44
N VAL A 44 1.27 1.02 2.41
CA VAL A 44 2.59 1.62 2.59
C VAL A 44 3.16 1.99 1.23
N GLN A 45 3.68 3.21 1.13
CA GLN A 45 4.31 3.71 -0.08
C GLN A 45 5.62 4.44 0.26
N VAL A 46 6.72 3.96 -0.32
CA VAL A 46 8.05 4.59 -0.22
C VAL A 46 8.38 5.18 -1.59
N VAL A 47 8.64 6.49 -1.61
CA VAL A 47 8.94 7.29 -2.80
C VAL A 47 10.43 7.65 -2.80
N PRO A 48 11.22 7.23 -3.79
CA PRO A 48 12.67 7.34 -3.68
C PRO A 48 13.22 8.72 -3.34
N HIS A 49 12.63 9.76 -3.94
CA HIS A 49 13.08 11.14 -3.76
C HIS A 49 12.66 11.78 -2.43
N GLN A 50 11.78 11.15 -1.66
CA GLN A 50 11.35 11.65 -0.34
C GLN A 50 12.00 10.89 0.81
N GLN A 51 12.37 9.63 0.58
CA GLN A 51 12.86 8.75 1.64
C GLN A 51 14.31 8.27 1.45
N GLU A 52 14.99 8.65 0.35
CA GLU A 52 16.36 8.19 0.04
C GLU A 52 16.50 6.65 0.06
N MET A 53 15.44 5.97 -0.37
CA MET A 53 15.30 4.52 -0.41
C MET A 53 14.79 4.09 -1.78
N ASP A 54 14.88 2.80 -2.11
CA ASP A 54 14.22 2.29 -3.31
C ASP A 54 12.69 2.42 -3.21
N GLY A 55 12.04 2.55 -4.37
CA GLY A 55 10.61 2.74 -4.45
C GLY A 55 9.90 1.45 -4.07
N PHE A 56 8.94 1.53 -3.15
CA PHE A 56 8.28 0.35 -2.63
C PHE A 56 6.78 0.58 -2.39
N PHE A 57 5.98 -0.43 -2.68
CA PHE A 57 4.55 -0.48 -2.39
C PHE A 57 4.24 -1.74 -1.59
N MET A 58 3.51 -1.59 -0.47
CA MET A 58 3.01 -2.71 0.33
C MET A 58 1.56 -2.49 0.68
N VAL A 59 0.75 -3.54 0.62
CA VAL A 59 -0.53 -3.57 1.31
C VAL A 59 -0.63 -4.86 2.10
N ARG A 60 -1.22 -4.78 3.30
CA ARG A 60 -1.63 -5.96 4.05
C ARG A 60 -3.13 -6.12 3.90
N LEU A 61 -3.55 -7.32 3.50
CA LEU A 61 -4.96 -7.68 3.41
C LEU A 61 -5.30 -8.66 4.53
N LYS A 62 -6.52 -8.56 5.06
CA LYS A 62 -7.09 -9.56 5.95
C LYS A 62 -8.40 -10.07 5.37
N LYS A 63 -8.65 -11.36 5.59
CA LYS A 63 -9.95 -11.97 5.33
C LYS A 63 -10.80 -11.90 6.60
N ALA A 64 -12.10 -11.63 6.44
CA ALA A 64 -13.08 -11.72 7.52
C ALA A 64 -13.24 -13.15 8.05
#